data_AF-H5X9I9-F1
#
_entry.id   AF-H5X9I9-F1
#
_cell.length_a   1.000
_cell.length_b   1.000
_cell.length_c   1.000
_cell.angle_alpha   90.00
_cell.angle_beta   90.00
_cell.angle_gamma   90.00
#
_symmetry.space_group_name_H-M   'P 1'
#
loop_
_entity.id
_entity.type
_entity.pdbx_description
1 polymer ?
#
loop_
_entity_poly.entity_id
_entity_poly.type
_entity_poly.pdbx_seq_one_letter_code
_entity_poly.pdbx_strand_id
1 'polypeptide(L)' 'MLVVSFALVVAAALAGIGRAVWLPGPEPDVQPRLARDVVVGLLVLWQVGAAHAERIEHYTAELSGRSPTRLQSP' A
#
# COMPACT_ATOMS: atom_id res chain seq x y z
N MET A 1 3.31 26.96 1.76
CA MET A 1 4.42 26.26 2.46
C MET A 1 3.97 24.94 3.09
N LEU A 2 2.81 24.85 3.75
CA LEU A 2 2.34 23.61 4.40
C LEU A 2 2.30 22.38 3.48
N VAL A 3 1.80 22.53 2.25
CA VAL A 3 1.74 21.43 1.28
C VAL A 3 3.13 20.90 0.91
N VAL A 4 4.11 21.79 0.77
CA VAL A 4 5.49 21.43 0.43
C VAL A 4 6.15 20.71 1.60
N SER A 5 6.01 21.22 2.83
CA SER A 5 6.55 20.54 4.01
C SER A 5 5.88 19.20 4.26
N PHE A 6 4.57 19.10 4.04
CA PHE A 6 3.85 17.84 4.12
C PHE A 6 4.35 16.84 3.07
N ALA A 7 4.47 17.26 1.81
CA ALA A 7 4.99 16.42 0.74
C ALA A 7 6.42 15.93 1.03
N LEU A 8 7.28 16.77 1.61
CA LEU A 8 8.63 16.37 2.03
C LEU A 8 8.61 15.32 3.14
N VAL A 9 7.76 15.47 4.16
CA VAL A 9 7.62 14.47 5.23
C VAL A 9 7.11 13.15 4.67
N VAL A 10 6.12 13.18 3.78
CA VAL A 10 5.60 11.98 3.10
C VAL A 10 6.70 11.32 2.26
N ALA A 11 7.43 12.09 1.46
CA ALA A 11 8.54 11.56 0.65
C ALA A 11 9.64 10.94 1.54
N ALA A 12 9.98 11.58 2.66
CA ALA A 12 10.95 11.04 3.62
C ALA A 12 10.47 9.74 4.25
N ALA A 13 9.19 9.65 4.64
CA ALA A 13 8.60 8.43 5.18
C ALA A 13 8.60 7.30 4.14
N LEU A 14 8.20 7.58 2.90
CA LEU A 14 8.23 6.61 1.79
C LEU A 14 9.66 6.13 1.50
N ALA A 15 10.63 7.05 1.43
CA ALA A 15 12.04 6.68 1.26
C ALA A 15 12.55 5.79 2.41
N GLY A 16 12.15 6.09 3.65
CA GLY A 16 12.48 5.27 4.81
C GLY A 16 11.94 3.85 4.70
N ILE A 17 10.67 3.72 4.28
CA ILE A 17 10.02 2.41 4.05
C ILE A 17 10.72 1.66 2.92
N GLY A 18 10.92 2.29 1.76
CA GLY A 18 11.52 1.64 0.61
C GLY A 18 12.98 1.23 0.83
N ARG A 19 13.69 1.93 1.73
CA ARG A 19 15.04 1.53 2.15
C ARG A 19 15.05 0.37 3.15
N ALA A 20 14.01 0.25 3.99
CA ALA A 20 13.91 -0.79 5.01
C ALA A 20 13.38 -2.12 4.47
N VAL A 21 12.62 -2.09 3.37
CA VAL A 21 11.95 -3.26 2.81
C VAL A 21 12.65 -3.70 1.53
N TRP A 22 13.03 -4.98 1.48
CA TRP A 22 13.51 -5.60 0.24
C TRP A 22 12.31 -6.21 -0.50
N LEU A 23 11.97 -5.66 -1.66
CA LEU A 23 10.95 -6.22 -2.55
C LEU A 23 11.60 -7.20 -3.54
N PRO A 24 11.13 -8.45 -3.65
CA PRO A 24 11.55 -9.36 -4.71
C PRO A 24 11.01 -8.86 -6.06
N GLY A 25 11.89 -8.44 -6.96
CA GLY A 25 11.52 -7.97 -8.29
C GLY A 25 12.61 -7.15 -8.98
N PRO A 26 12.41 -6.79 -10.26
CA PRO A 26 13.30 -5.86 -10.94
C PRO A 26 13.29 -4.52 -10.22
N GLU A 27 14.48 -4.04 -9.93
CA GLU A 27 14.70 -2.76 -9.32
C GLU A 27 14.14 -1.63 -10.21
N PRO A 28 13.41 -0.63 -9.66
CA PRO A 28 12.88 0.46 -10.48
C PRO A 28 14.03 1.22 -11.16
N ASP A 29 13.94 1.40 -12.49
CA ASP A 29 14.90 2.17 -13.28
C ASP A 29 14.63 3.67 -13.14
N VAL A 30 14.83 4.18 -11.93
CA VAL A 30 14.62 5.57 -11.57
C VAL A 30 15.88 6.09 -10.90
N GLN A 31 16.44 7.15 -11.47
CA GLN A 31 17.54 7.90 -10.88
C GLN A 31 17.01 9.26 -10.40
N PRO A 32 17.52 9.83 -9.29
CA PRO A 32 18.55 9.30 -8.38
C PRO A 32 18.03 8.26 -7.37
N ARG A 33 18.94 7.59 -6.64
CA ARG A 33 18.62 6.53 -5.66
C ARG A 33 17.50 6.91 -4.66
N LEU A 34 17.44 8.16 -4.22
CA LEU A 34 16.38 8.62 -3.32
C LEU A 34 14.99 8.50 -3.95
N ALA A 35 14.84 8.85 -5.24
CA ALA A 35 13.56 8.73 -5.94
C ALA A 35 13.13 7.26 -6.05
N ARG A 36 14.10 6.37 -6.23
CA ARG A 36 13.86 4.93 -6.21
C ARG A 36 13.37 4.43 -4.86
N ASP A 37 14.01 4.85 -3.78
CA ASP A 37 13.59 4.49 -2.41
C ASP A 37 12.15 4.98 -2.14
N VAL A 38 11.79 6.19 -2.59
CA VAL A 38 10.41 6.70 -2.51
C VAL A 38 9.43 5.83 -3.30
N VAL A 39 9.76 5.45 -4.53
CA VAL A 39 8.91 4.61 -5.38
C VAL A 39 8.71 3.22 -4.77
N VAL A 40 9.78 2.60 -4.24
CA VAL A 40 9.70 1.32 -3.53
C VAL A 40 8.77 1.45 -2.31
N GLY A 41 8.94 2.52 -1.51
CA GLY A 41 8.05 2.77 -0.37
C GLY A 41 6.59 2.94 -0.77
N LEU A 42 6.32 3.62 -1.89
CA LEU A 42 4.98 3.78 -2.43
C LEU A 42 4.36 2.44 -2.87
N LEU A 43 5.15 1.58 -3.51
CA LEU A 43 4.70 0.25 -3.92
C LEU A 43 4.36 -0.64 -2.71
N VAL A 44 5.19 -0.60 -1.67
CA VAL A 44 4.92 -1.30 -0.40
C VAL A 44 3.60 -0.80 0.20
N LEU A 45 3.44 0.52 0.31
CA LEU A 45 2.23 1.13 0.86
C LEU A 45 0.99 0.73 0.05
N TRP A 46 1.10 0.68 -1.28
CA TRP A 46 0.01 0.24 -2.15
C TRP A 46 -0.39 -1.21 -1.91
N GLN A 47 0.59 -2.13 -1.85
CA GLN A 47 0.31 -3.56 -1.60
C GLN A 47 -0.32 -3.80 -0.23
N VAL A 48 0.23 -3.18 0.81
CA VAL A 48 -0.32 -3.28 2.17
C VAL A 48 -1.70 -2.64 2.23
N GLY A 49 -1.89 -1.50 1.57
CA GLY A 49 -3.18 -0.82 1.49
C GLY A 49 -4.25 -1.67 0.80
N ALA A 50 -3.92 -2.33 -0.31
CA ALA A 50 -4.83 -3.23 -1.02
C ALA A 50 -5.22 -4.43 -0.14
N ALA A 51 -4.24 -5.08 0.49
CA ALA A 51 -4.49 -6.19 1.41
C ALA A 51 -5.33 -5.76 2.62
N HIS A 52 -5.11 -4.55 3.14
CA HIS A 52 -5.88 -4.03 4.25
C HIS A 52 -7.31 -3.65 3.85
N ALA A 53 -7.51 -3.09 2.66
CA ALA A 53 -8.83 -2.76 2.12
C ALA A 53 -9.68 -4.03 1.93
N GLU A 54 -9.10 -5.10 1.37
CA GLU A 54 -9.76 -6.40 1.23
C GLU A 54 -10.17 -6.96 2.61
N ARG A 55 -9.32 -6.80 3.62
CA ARG A 55 -9.61 -7.23 4.98
C ARG A 55 -10.75 -6.42 5.62
N ILE A 56 -10.75 -5.11 5.42
CA ILE A 56 -11.82 -4.21 5.92
C ILE A 56 -13.13 -4.54 5.21
N GLU A 57 -13.12 -4.80 3.91
CA GLU A 57 -14.31 -5.18 3.15
C GLU A 57 -14.89 -6.50 3.70
N HIS A 58 -14.03 -7.47 3.99
CA HIS A 58 -14.43 -8.73 4.61
C HIS A 58 -15.09 -8.52 5.99
N TYR A 59 -14.45 -7.76 6.88
CA TYR A 59 -15.03 -7.46 8.21
C TYR A 59 -16.33 -6.65 8.11
N THR A 60 -16.39 -5.71 7.17
CA THR A 60 -17.60 -4.90 6.95
C THR A 60 -18.74 -5.77 6.40
N ALA A 61 -18.45 -6.75 5.55
CA ALA A 61 -19.43 -7.71 5.06
C ALA A 61 -19.97 -8.61 6.18
N GLU A 62 -19.09 -9.10 7.07
CA GLU A 62 -19.48 -9.87 8.26
C GLU A 62 -20.37 -9.06 9.22
N LEU A 63 -19.96 -7.82 9.52
CA LEU A 63 -20.68 -6.92 10.44
C LEU A 63 -22.00 -6.39 9.87
N SER A 64 -22.10 -6.23 8.55
CA SER A 64 -23.34 -5.79 7.87
C SER A 64 -24.36 -6.93 7.68
N GLY A 65 -24.08 -8.14 8.17
CA GLY A 65 -24.98 -9.28 8.08
C GLY A 65 -25.12 -9.86 6.66
N ARG A 66 -24.25 -9.46 5.74
CA ARG A 66 -24.20 -10.02 4.38
C ARG A 66 -23.46 -11.35 4.44
N SER A 67 -24.12 -12.36 5.00
CA SER A 67 -23.70 -13.74 4.79
C SER A 67 -23.55 -13.97 3.28
N PRO A 68 -22.46 -14.57 2.79
CA PRO A 68 -22.41 -15.09 1.42
C PRO A 68 -23.41 -16.25 1.35
N THR A 69 -24.69 -15.92 1.16
CA THR A 69 -25.77 -16.87 1.11
C THR A 69 -25.62 -17.69 -0.17
N ARG A 70 -25.12 -18.91 0.00
CA ARG A 70 -25.41 -20.14 -0.76
C ARG A 70 -26.07 -19.89 -2.13
N LEU A 71 -25.25 -19.84 -3.18
CA LEU A 71 -25.65 -20.30 -4.51
C LEU A 71 -25.14 -21.74 -4.72
N GLN A 72 -25.51 -22.62 -3.79
CA GLN A 72 -25.41 -24.07 -3.97
C GLN A 72 -26.79 -24.67 -3.72
N SER A 73 -27.51 -24.88 -4.81
CA SER A 73 -28.64 -25.81 -4.91
C SER A 73 -28.81 -26.19 -6.38
N PRO A 74 -28.53 -27.46 -6.71
CA PRO A 74 -29.52 -28.30 -7.37
C PRO A 74 -30.23 -29.20 -6.36
#